data_AF-A0A2V5SQ47-F1
#
_entry.id   AF-A0A2V5SQ47-F1
#
_cell.length_a   1.000
_cell.length_b   1.000
_cell.length_c   1.000
_cell.angle_alpha   90.00
_cell.angle_beta   90.00
_cell.angle_gamma   90.00
#
_symmetry.space_group_name_H-M   'P 1'
#
loop_
_entity.id
_entity.type
_entity.pdbx_description
1 polymer ?
#
loop_
_entity_poly.entity_id
_entity_poly.type
_entity_poly.pdbx_seq_one_letter_code
_entity_poly.pdbx_strand_id
1 'polypeptide(L)'
;ALVGITAFSSFPLHLVTLAGMIFLGLSVLLGVETLYLKLTGRAVSGFATVILLELMIGSFLMISLGIIGEYLARIYEEVKGRPRYIVAESIKRGTESARS
;
A
#
# COMPACT_ATOMS: atom_id res chain seq x y z
N ALA A 1 -2.09 16.85 14.30
CA ALA A 1 -1.75 17.07 12.88
C ALA A 1 -1.31 15.78 12.17
N LEU A 2 -0.35 15.03 12.71
CA LEU A 2 0.20 13.81 12.09
C LEU A 2 -0.85 12.70 11.82
N VAL A 3 -1.84 12.54 12.72
CA VAL A 3 -2.94 11.57 12.58
C VAL A 3 -3.89 11.92 11.42
N GLY A 4 -3.97 13.20 11.00
CA GLY A 4 -4.86 13.63 9.91
C GLY A 4 -4.35 13.30 8.51
N ILE A 5 -3.03 13.12 8.34
CA ILE A 5 -2.42 12.80 7.04
C ILE A 5 -2.45 11.28 6.80
N THR A 6 -2.35 10.46 7.86
CA THR A 6 -2.49 9.01 7.76
C THR A 6 -3.96 8.54 7.73
N ALA A 7 -4.90 9.30 8.30
CA ALA A 7 -6.31 8.90 8.41
C ALA A 7 -7.20 9.21 7.18
N PHE A 8 -6.67 9.90 6.17
CA PHE A 8 -7.48 10.38 5.03
C PHE A 8 -6.86 10.10 3.65
N SER A 9 -5.79 9.31 3.55
CA SER A 9 -5.19 9.03 2.25
C SER A 9 -4.40 7.73 2.23
N SER A 10 -4.43 7.04 1.08
CA SER A 10 -3.59 5.89 0.73
C SER A 10 -2.11 6.27 0.51
N PHE A 11 -1.73 7.53 0.70
CA PHE A 11 -0.36 8.03 0.53
C PHE A 11 0.71 7.30 1.35
N PRO A 12 0.54 7.03 2.66
CA PRO A 12 1.54 6.30 3.45
C PRO A 12 1.77 4.88 2.93
N LEU A 13 0.73 4.27 2.37
CA LEU A 13 0.76 2.91 1.84
C LEU A 13 1.56 2.83 0.55
N HIS A 14 1.38 3.80 -0.34
CA HIS A 14 2.16 3.90 -1.57
C HIS A 14 3.66 4.08 -1.28
N LEU A 15 4.02 4.80 -0.20
CA LEU A 15 5.40 4.94 0.24
C LEU A 15 6.01 3.60 0.69
N VAL A 16 5.26 2.78 1.43
CA VAL A 16 5.73 1.45 1.87
C VAL A 16 5.92 0.53 0.67
N THR A 17 4.99 0.53 -0.29
CA THR A 17 5.13 -0.26 -1.52
C THR A 17 6.33 0.19 -2.35
N LEU A 18 6.54 1.50 -2.48
CA LEU A 18 7.69 2.07 -3.18
C LEU A 18 9.01 1.69 -2.50
N ALA A 19 9.08 1.78 -1.16
CA ALA A 19 10.23 1.34 -0.39
C ALA A 19 10.51 -0.15 -0.64
N GLY A 20 9.47 -1.00 -0.59
CA GLY A 20 9.58 -2.42 -0.92
C GLY A 20 10.14 -2.70 -2.31
N MET A 21 9.75 -1.93 -3.32
CA MET A 21 10.32 -2.05 -4.68
C MET A 21 11.79 -1.63 -4.76
N ILE A 22 12.19 -0.59 -4.04
CA ILE A 22 13.60 -0.16 -3.97
C ILE A 22 14.45 -1.25 -3.32
N PHE A 23 14.00 -1.79 -2.19
CA PHE A 23 14.69 -2.89 -1.50
C PHE A 23 14.73 -4.16 -2.36
N LEU A 24 13.69 -4.42 -3.16
CA LEU A 24 13.69 -5.54 -4.10
C LEU A 24 14.81 -5.35 -5.14
N GLY A 25 14.94 -4.16 -5.72
CA GLY A 25 16.02 -3.85 -6.66
C GLY A 25 17.42 -4.00 -6.06
N LEU A 26 17.60 -3.52 -4.82
CA LEU A 26 18.84 -3.70 -4.07
C LEU A 26 19.15 -5.19 -3.79
N SER A 27 18.14 -5.99 -3.44
CA SER A 27 18.30 -7.42 -3.20
C SER A 27 18.75 -8.17 -4.46
N VAL A 28 18.21 -7.80 -5.63
CA VAL A 28 18.63 -8.36 -6.92
C VAL A 28 20.07 -7.98 -7.24
N LEU A 29 20.46 -6.72 -7.02
CA LEU A 29 21.83 -6.26 -7.28
C LEU A 29 22.86 -7.03 -6.43
N LEU A 30 22.60 -7.14 -5.12
CA LEU A 30 23.43 -7.92 -4.20
C LEU A 30 23.41 -9.41 -4.54
N GLY A 31 22.31 -9.93 -5.10
CA GLY A 31 22.20 -11.31 -5.58
C GLY A 31 23.07 -11.59 -6.78
N VAL A 32 23.10 -10.68 -7.74
CA VAL A 32 23.98 -10.79 -8.91
C VAL A 32 25.44 -10.75 -8.48
N GLU A 33 25.82 -9.84 -7.58
CA GLU A 33 27.18 -9.78 -7.03
C GLU A 33 27.55 -11.07 -6.30
N THR A 34 26.68 -11.55 -5.41
CA THR A 34 26.91 -12.79 -4.64
C THR A 34 27.03 -14.00 -5.56
N LEU A 35 26.20 -14.08 -6.61
CA LEU A 35 26.27 -15.15 -7.60
C LEU A 35 27.56 -15.09 -8.42
N TYR A 36 28.00 -13.89 -8.82
CA TYR A 36 29.25 -13.69 -9.53
C TYR A 36 30.47 -14.11 -8.69
N LEU A 37 30.50 -13.73 -7.41
CA LEU A 37 31.55 -14.16 -6.46
C LEU A 37 31.55 -15.68 -6.27
N LYS A 38 30.36 -16.30 -6.24
CA LYS A 38 30.22 -17.76 -6.16
C LYS A 38 30.73 -18.47 -7.41
N LEU A 39 30.45 -17.95 -8.61
CA LEU A 39 30.91 -18.53 -9.87
C LEU A 39 32.43 -18.36 -10.07
N THR A 40 33.02 -17.29 -9.55
CA THR A 40 34.48 -17.04 -9.62
C THR A 40 35.30 -17.76 -8.54
N GLY A 41 34.66 -18.61 -7.72
CA GLY A 41 35.31 -19.37 -6.65
C GLY A 41 35.81 -18.51 -5.48
N ARG A 42 35.46 -17.22 -5.47
CA ARG A 42 35.79 -16.25 -4.41
C ARG A 42 34.65 -16.04 -3.42
N ALA A 43 33.70 -16.97 -3.35
CA ALA A 43 32.55 -16.87 -2.45
C ALA A 43 33.04 -16.80 -1.00
N VAL A 44 32.83 -15.65 -0.37
CA VAL A 44 33.03 -15.44 1.06
C VAL A 44 31.71 -15.67 1.78
N SER A 45 31.74 -16.54 2.79
CA SER A 45 30.80 -16.69 3.93
C SER A 45 29.28 -16.67 3.67
N GLY A 46 28.56 -17.65 4.23
CA GLY A 46 27.09 -17.76 4.18
C GLY A 46 26.31 -16.57 4.77
N PHE A 47 26.96 -15.65 5.49
CA PHE A 47 26.37 -14.40 5.97
C PHE A 47 25.79 -13.54 4.85
N ALA A 48 26.47 -13.47 3.70
CA ALA A 48 25.98 -12.74 2.54
C ALA A 48 24.67 -13.34 1.99
N THR A 49 24.58 -14.68 1.95
CA THR A 49 23.37 -15.40 1.55
C THR A 49 22.20 -15.15 2.51
N VAL A 50 22.47 -15.07 3.82
CA VAL A 50 21.43 -14.77 4.83
C VAL A 50 20.88 -13.36 4.64
N ILE A 51 21.75 -12.34 4.54
CA ILE A 51 21.32 -10.96 4.30
C ILE A 51 20.51 -10.86 3.00
N LEU A 52 20.95 -11.55 1.95
CA LEU A 52 20.23 -11.57 0.69
C LEU A 52 18.81 -12.13 0.84
N LEU A 53 18.66 -13.27 1.52
CA LEU A 53 17.34 -13.86 1.77
C LEU A 53 16.47 -12.96 2.62
N GLU A 54 17.01 -12.33 3.66
CA GLU A 54 16.29 -11.37 4.49
C GLU A 54 15.81 -10.16 3.69
N LEU A 55 16.66 -9.57 2.83
CA LEU A 55 16.29 -8.45 1.96
C LEU A 55 15.22 -8.86 0.95
N MET A 56 15.35 -10.05 0.35
CA MET A 56 14.39 -10.56 -0.62
C MET A 56 13.02 -10.79 0.04
N ILE A 57 12.99 -11.50 1.17
CA ILE A 57 11.76 -11.75 1.94
C ILE A 57 11.17 -10.42 2.46
N GLY A 58 12.00 -9.53 3.01
CA GLY A 58 11.58 -8.22 3.51
C GLY A 58 10.92 -7.36 2.43
N SER A 59 11.45 -7.40 1.21
CA SER A 59 10.87 -6.70 0.06
C SER A 59 9.47 -7.23 -0.29
N PHE A 60 9.30 -8.57 -0.33
CA PHE A 60 7.99 -9.18 -0.52
C PHE A 60 7.00 -8.85 0.60
N LEU A 61 7.46 -8.81 1.86
CA LEU A 61 6.63 -8.44 3.01
C LEU A 61 6.16 -6.97 2.91
N MET A 62 7.05 -6.04 2.55
CA MET A 62 6.69 -4.62 2.37
C MET A 62 5.69 -4.42 1.23
N ILE A 63 5.91 -5.08 0.08
CA ILE A 63 4.97 -5.02 -1.05
C ILE A 63 3.61 -5.58 -0.64
N SER A 64 3.59 -6.72 0.06
CA SER A 64 2.36 -7.34 0.56
C SER A 64 1.61 -6.44 1.55
N LEU A 65 2.33 -5.79 2.47
CA LEU A 65 1.77 -4.79 3.40
C LEU A 65 1.16 -3.60 2.66
N GLY A 66 1.83 -3.12 1.62
CA GLY A 66 1.32 -2.05 0.75
C GLY A 66 -0.01 -2.43 0.08
N ILE A 67 -0.09 -3.64 -0.48
CA ILE A 67 -1.32 -4.18 -1.07
C ILE A 67 -2.42 -4.28 -0.01
N ILE A 68 -2.14 -4.93 1.13
CA ILE A 68 -3.12 -5.12 2.20
C ILE A 68 -3.68 -3.79 2.68
N GLY A 69 -2.84 -2.78 2.89
CA GLY A 69 -3.37 -1.51 3.37
C GLY A 69 -4.09 -0.69 2.30
N GLU A 70 -3.79 -0.85 1.01
CA GLU A 70 -4.65 -0.31 -0.07
C GLU A 70 -6.05 -0.94 -0.02
N TYR A 71 -6.14 -2.25 0.24
CA TYR A 71 -7.43 -2.91 0.48
C TYR A 71 -8.12 -2.38 1.74
N LEU A 72 -7.39 -2.22 2.86
CA LEU A 72 -7.95 -1.67 4.10
C LEU A 72 -8.43 -0.23 3.92
N ALA A 73 -7.73 0.59 3.13
CA ALA A 73 -8.14 1.95 2.83
C ALA A 73 -9.49 1.99 2.09
N ARG A 74 -9.69 1.08 1.12
CA ARG A 74 -10.97 0.95 0.40
C ARG A 74 -12.10 0.50 1.31
N ILE A 75 -11.86 -0.51 2.16
CA ILE A 75 -12.83 -0.97 3.16
C ILE A 75 -13.17 0.17 4.12
N TYR A 76 -12.17 0.94 4.57
CA TYR A 76 -12.39 2.07 5.45
C TYR A 76 -13.28 3.14 4.80
N GLU A 77 -13.04 3.49 3.53
CA GLU A 77 -13.90 4.42 2.80
C GLU A 77 -15.34 3.89 2.61
N GLU A 78 -15.50 2.60 2.35
CA GLU A 78 -16.81 1.96 2.21
C GLU A 78 -17.59 1.91 3.54
N VAL A 79 -16.91 1.61 4.65
CA VAL A 79 -17.48 1.63 6.00
C VAL A 79 -17.79 3.05 6.48
N LYS A 80 -17.02 4.06 6.06
CA LYS A 80 -17.20 5.46 6.46
C LYS A 80 -18.48 6.10 5.92
N GLY A 81 -19.15 5.46 4.95
CA GLY A 81 -20.55 5.73 4.62
C GLY A 81 -20.88 7.21 4.38
N ARG A 82 -20.01 7.96 3.68
CA ARG A 82 -20.32 9.36 3.33
C ARG A 82 -21.45 9.35 2.30
N PRO A 83 -22.63 9.93 2.60
CA PRO A 83 -23.71 10.00 1.62
C PRO A 83 -23.20 10.73 0.38
N ARG A 84 -23.28 10.06 -0.77
CA ARG A 84 -22.77 10.53 -2.08
C ARG A 84 -23.46 11.81 -2.58
N TYR A 85 -24.46 12.30 -1.86
CA TYR A 85 -25.23 13.47 -2.19
C TYR A 85 -25.70 14.14 -0.90
N ILE A 86 -25.49 15.45 -0.81
CA ILE A 86 -26.22 16.32 0.10
C ILE A 86 -27.45 16.74 -0.70
N VAL A 87 -28.64 16.31 -0.28
CA VAL A 87 -29.89 16.81 -0.90
C VAL A 87 -29.98 18.30 -0.56
N ALA A 88 -29.62 19.16 -1.50
CA ALA A 88 -29.60 20.60 -1.30
C ALA A 88 -31.01 21.20 -1.27
N GLU A 89 -31.98 20.59 -1.96
CA GLU A 89 -33.35 21.07 -1.97
C GLU A 89 -34.33 19.94 -2.33
N SER A 90 -35.35 19.72 -1.50
CA SER A 90 -36.48 18.86 -1.85
C SER A 90 -37.65 19.76 -2.26
N ILE A 91 -38.09 19.66 -3.52
CA ILE A 91 -39.32 20.32 -3.96
C ILE A 91 -40.49 19.58 -3.30
N LYS A 92 -41.07 20.16 -2.24
CA LYS A 92 -42.36 19.71 -1.70
C LYS A 92 -43.42 19.94 -2.76
N ARG A 93 -43.88 18.88 -3.42
CA ARG A 93 -45.05 18.94 -4.29
C ARG A 93 -46.25 19.26 -3.40
N GLY A 94 -46.73 20.50 -3.50
CA GLY A 94 -47.90 20.98 -2.79
C GLY A 94 -49.06 20.03 -3.01
N THR A 95 -49.66 19.59 -1.91
CA THR A 95 -50.91 18.85 -1.89
C THR A 95 -51.95 19.65 -2.64
N GLU A 96 -52.38 19.16 -3.80
CA GLU A 96 -53.61 19.58 -4.45
C GLU A 96 -54.77 19.10 -3.56
N SER A 97 -55.02 19.89 -2.53
CA SER A 97 -56.30 19.96 -1.84
C SER A 97 -57.31 20.60 -2.80
N ALA A 98 -57.65 19.89 -3.87
CA ALA A 98 -58.87 20.16 -4.61
C ALA A 98 -60.03 19.50 -3.84
N ARG A 99 -60.45 20.18 -2.76
CA ARG A 99 -61.84 20.13 -2.32
C ARG A 99 -62.68 20.77 -3.41
N SER A 100 -63.55 20.01 -4.05
CA SER A 100 -65.01 20.23 -4.04
C SER A 100 -65.71 19.23 -4.95
#